data_AF-A0A0E2BGP7-F1
#
_entry.id   AF-A0A0E2BGP7-F1
#
_cell.length_a   1.000
_cell.length_b   1.000
_cell.length_c   1.000
_cell.angle_alpha   90.00
_cell.angle_beta   90.00
_cell.angle_gamma   90.00
#
_symmetry.space_group_name_H-M   'P 1'
#
loop_
_entity.id
_entity.type
_entity.pdbx_description
1 polymer ?
#
loop_
_entity_poly.entity_id
_entity_poly.type
_entity_poly.pdbx_seq_one_letter_code
_entity_poly.pdbx_strand_id
1 'polypeptide(L)'
;MDEPEWEAVNEEKLWKYVGWHLADKGIQSVLVGGAVVSIYSRGAYRSGDIDLVEPIVSKAEEIKSVMEGIGFRKVSRHYVHPKCKHLFNVSRA
;
A
#
# COMPACT_ATOMS: atom_id res chain seq x y z
N MET A 1 -9.42 5.39 8.68
CA MET A 1 -8.22 5.39 9.53
C MET A 1 -7.62 6.77 9.41
N ASP A 2 -7.04 7.32 10.47
CA ASP A 2 -6.38 8.63 10.39
C ASP A 2 -5.09 8.54 9.57
N GLU A 3 -4.67 9.68 9.00
CA GLU A 3 -3.40 9.76 8.27
C GLU A 3 -2.20 9.44 9.18
N PRO A 4 -1.22 8.65 8.70
CA PRO A 4 0.02 8.43 9.43
C PRO A 4 0.97 9.62 9.30
N GLU A 5 1.93 9.71 10.22
CA GLU A 5 3.10 10.59 10.09
C GLU A 5 3.97 10.14 8.90
N TRP A 6 3.73 10.71 7.72
CA TRP A 6 4.29 10.26 6.43
C TRP A 6 5.82 10.20 6.40
N GLU A 7 6.50 11.11 7.08
CA GLU A 7 7.95 11.21 7.13
C GLU A 7 8.60 10.09 7.98
N ALA A 8 7.84 9.49 8.88
CA ALA A 8 8.28 8.44 9.81
C ALA A 8 7.46 7.14 9.72
N VAL A 9 6.60 7.03 8.70
CA VAL A 9 5.75 5.85 8.50
C VAL A 9 6.62 4.64 8.16
N ASN A 10 6.40 3.53 8.85
CA ASN A 10 7.04 2.25 8.53
C ASN A 10 6.14 1.39 7.64
N GLU A 11 6.67 0.27 7.14
CA GLU A 11 5.96 -0.60 6.21
C GLU A 11 4.64 -1.12 6.81
N GLU A 12 4.62 -1.44 8.10
CA GLU A 12 3.43 -1.94 8.79
C GLU A 12 2.31 -0.90 8.85
N LYS A 13 2.62 0.33 9.28
CA LYS A 13 1.62 1.41 9.35
C LYS A 13 1.14 1.80 7.96
N LEU A 14 2.04 1.87 6.99
CA LEU A 14 1.71 2.21 5.62
C LEU A 14 0.77 1.16 4.99
N TRP A 15 1.09 -0.12 5.15
CA TRP A 15 0.21 -1.22 4.73
C TRP A 15 -1.15 -1.15 5.41
N LYS A 16 -1.20 -1.00 6.74
CA LYS A 16 -2.46 -0.95 7.48
C LYS A 16 -3.34 0.22 7.02
N TYR A 17 -2.74 1.38 6.80
CA TYR A 17 -3.44 2.56 6.30
C TYR A 17 -4.07 2.29 4.93
N VAL A 18 -3.27 1.89 3.94
CA VAL A 18 -3.79 1.64 2.59
C VAL A 18 -4.78 0.48 2.58
N GLY A 19 -4.44 -0.64 3.23
CA GLY A 19 -5.30 -1.83 3.31
C GLY A 19 -6.64 -1.55 3.98
N TRP A 20 -6.68 -0.69 5.00
CA TRP A 20 -7.94 -0.27 5.63
C TRP A 20 -8.82 0.52 4.66
N HIS A 21 -8.26 1.47 3.91
CA HIS A 21 -9.02 2.28 2.95
C HIS A 21 -9.51 1.48 1.74
N LEU A 22 -8.72 0.50 1.28
CA LEU A 22 -9.17 -0.46 0.27
C LEU A 22 -10.32 -1.33 0.81
N ALA A 23 -10.18 -1.86 2.03
CA ALA A 23 -11.21 -2.70 2.66
C ALA A 23 -12.52 -1.95 2.93
N ASP A 24 -12.45 -0.65 3.28
CA ASP A 24 -13.63 0.22 3.45
C ASP A 24 -14.47 0.35 2.17
N LYS A 25 -13.84 0.18 0.99
CA LYS A 25 -14.53 0.11 -0.31
C LYS A 25 -14.84 -1.31 -0.78
N GLY A 26 -14.70 -2.31 0.09
CA GLY A 26 -14.92 -3.72 -0.25
C GLY A 26 -13.88 -4.25 -1.23
N ILE A 27 -12.67 -3.68 -1.24
CA ILE A 27 -11.54 -4.15 -2.03
C ILE A 27 -10.65 -4.96 -1.08
N GLN A 28 -10.70 -6.29 -1.23
CA GLN A 28 -9.77 -7.16 -0.51
C GLN A 28 -8.41 -7.08 -1.19
N SER A 29 -7.35 -6.97 -0.40
CA SER A 29 -5.97 -6.97 -0.89
C SER A 29 -5.10 -7.82 0.03
N VAL A 30 -4.10 -8.49 -0.53
CA VAL A 30 -3.15 -9.31 0.22
C VAL A 30 -1.78 -8.66 0.14
N LEU A 31 -1.16 -8.41 1.30
CA LEU A 31 0.22 -7.95 1.39
C LEU A 31 1.18 -9.10 1.05
N VAL A 32 2.10 -8.86 0.13
CA VAL A 32 3.12 -9.82 -0.31
C VAL A 32 4.51 -9.18 -0.39
N GLY A 33 5.51 -9.93 -0.84
CA GLY A 33 6.84 -9.42 -1.13
C GLY A 33 7.70 -9.11 0.10
N GLY A 34 8.69 -8.22 -0.08
CA GLY A 34 9.71 -7.91 0.93
C GLY A 34 9.15 -7.22 2.18
N ALA A 35 8.05 -6.47 2.04
CA ALA A 35 7.37 -5.81 3.17
C ALA A 35 6.86 -6.82 4.21
N VAL A 36 6.38 -8.00 3.78
CA VAL A 36 5.98 -9.09 4.70
C VAL A 36 7.17 -9.52 5.55
N VAL A 37 8.33 -9.75 4.92
CA VAL A 37 9.56 -10.14 5.62
C VAL A 37 9.99 -9.05 6.60
N SER A 38 9.95 -7.77 6.20
CA SER A 38 10.28 -6.63 7.08
C SER A 38 9.39 -6.59 8.33
N ILE A 39 8.07 -6.72 8.15
CA ILE A 39 7.08 -6.68 9.25
C ILE A 39 7.27 -7.87 10.19
N TYR A 40 7.31 -9.10 9.67
CA TYR A 40 7.38 -10.30 10.52
C TYR A 40 8.77 -10.53 11.13
N SER A 41 9.82 -9.95 10.56
CA SER A 41 11.16 -9.93 11.14
C SER A 41 11.42 -8.76 12.11
N ARG A 42 10.41 -7.92 12.37
CA ARG A 42 10.52 -6.73 13.23
C ARG A 42 11.64 -5.78 12.80
N GLY A 43 11.79 -5.57 11.48
CA GLY A 43 12.76 -4.64 10.91
C GLY A 43 14.19 -5.17 10.83
N ALA A 44 14.44 -6.46 11.09
CA ALA A 44 15.73 -7.09 10.82
C ALA A 44 16.07 -7.08 9.32
N TYR A 45 15.03 -7.05 8.48
CA TYR A 45 15.10 -6.77 7.05
C TYR A 45 14.28 -5.52 6.76
N ARG A 46 14.70 -4.70 5.80
CA ARG A 46 13.96 -3.51 5.36
C ARG A 46 13.55 -3.64 3.90
N SER A 47 12.31 -3.24 3.61
CA SER A 47 11.80 -3.16 2.24
C SER A 47 11.76 -1.70 1.78
N GLY A 48 12.15 -1.44 0.53
CA GLY A 48 12.00 -0.11 -0.07
C GLY A 48 10.57 0.15 -0.56
N ASP A 49 9.82 -0.91 -0.81
CA ASP A 49 8.49 -0.92 -1.38
C ASP A 49 7.51 -1.85 -0.64
N ILE A 50 6.22 -1.59 -0.87
CA ILE A 50 5.11 -2.42 -0.43
C ILE A 50 4.40 -2.97 -1.67
N ASP A 51 4.24 -4.29 -1.74
CA ASP A 51 3.51 -4.96 -2.81
C ASP A 51 2.19 -5.53 -2.31
N LEU A 52 1.10 -5.15 -2.96
CA LEU A 52 -0.22 -5.74 -2.78
C LEU A 52 -0.65 -6.53 -3.99
N VAL A 53 -1.42 -7.57 -3.71
CA VAL A 53 -2.11 -8.37 -4.71
C VAL A 53 -3.62 -8.22 -4.52
N GLU A 54 -4.33 -7.81 -5.59
CA GLU A 54 -5.80 -7.85 -5.63
C GLU A 54 -6.34 -9.19 -6.15
N PRO A 55 -7.52 -9.65 -5.70
CA PRO A 55 -8.26 -10.74 -6.33
C PRO A 55 -8.62 -10.42 -7.79
N ILE A 56 -8.83 -11.47 -8.61
CA ILE A 56 -9.00 -11.44 -10.07
C ILE A 56 -10.10 -10.48 -10.59
N VAL A 57 -11.05 -10.07 -9.75
CA VAL A 57 -12.09 -9.11 -10.14
C VAL A 57 -11.44 -7.74 -10.34
N SER A 58 -11.27 -7.32 -11.58
CA SER A 58 -10.60 -6.06 -11.95
C SER A 58 -11.25 -4.84 -11.30
N LYS A 59 -10.70 -4.38 -10.18
CA LYS A 59 -11.10 -3.14 -9.48
C LYS A 59 -10.10 -2.00 -9.69
N ALA A 60 -9.34 -2.02 -10.78
CA ALA A 60 -8.24 -1.09 -11.02
C ALA A 60 -8.63 0.40 -10.92
N GLU A 61 -9.79 0.80 -11.46
CA GLU A 61 -10.28 2.18 -11.35
C GLU A 61 -10.78 2.52 -9.93
N GLU A 62 -11.41 1.57 -9.22
CA GLU A 62 -11.79 1.76 -7.81
C GLU A 62 -10.56 1.91 -6.92
N ILE A 63 -9.54 1.06 -7.12
CA ILE A 63 -8.25 1.14 -6.41
C ILE A 63 -7.62 2.50 -6.69
N LYS A 64 -7.56 2.92 -7.95
CA LYS A 64 -7.01 4.23 -8.32
C LYS A 64 -7.76 5.35 -7.60
N SER A 65 -9.09 5.32 -7.62
CA SER A 65 -9.93 6.32 -6.95
C SER A 65 -9.70 6.36 -5.44
N VAL A 66 -9.58 5.20 -4.78
CA VAL A 66 -9.26 5.13 -3.35
C VAL A 66 -7.88 5.72 -3.08
N MET A 67 -6.86 5.27 -3.81
CA MET A 67 -5.47 5.71 -3.64
C MET A 67 -5.32 7.22 -3.85
N GLU A 68 -5.95 7.78 -4.90
CA GLU A 68 -5.98 9.23 -5.14
C GLU A 68 -6.74 9.99 -4.04
N GLY A 69 -7.82 9.41 -3.52
CA GLY A 69 -8.58 9.97 -2.39
C GLY A 69 -7.78 10.05 -1.08
N ILE A 70 -6.77 9.19 -0.91
CA ILE A 70 -5.85 9.22 0.25
C ILE A 70 -4.49 9.85 -0.09
N GLY A 71 -4.42 10.66 -1.15
CA GLY A 71 -3.26 11.50 -1.46
C GLY A 71 -2.12 10.80 -2.23
N PHE A 72 -2.28 9.53 -2.62
CA PHE A 72 -1.33 8.87 -3.51
C PHE A 72 -1.59 9.25 -4.96
N ARG A 73 -0.54 9.27 -5.77
CA ARG A 73 -0.63 9.44 -7.23
C ARG A 73 -0.05 8.22 -7.92
N LYS A 74 -0.69 7.81 -9.01
CA LYS A 74 -0.18 6.72 -9.86
C LYS A 74 0.98 7.23 -10.71
N VAL A 75 2.14 6.58 -10.63
CA VAL A 75 3.34 6.83 -11.43
C VAL A 75 3.75 5.50 -12.09
N SER A 76 3.40 5.34 -13.37
CA SER A 76 3.53 4.07 -14.09
C SER A 76 2.78 2.94 -13.36
N ARG A 77 3.47 1.89 -12.92
CA ARG A 77 2.92 0.77 -12.15
C ARG A 77 2.85 1.01 -10.63
N HIS A 78 3.42 2.11 -10.15
CA HIS A 78 3.55 2.40 -8.71
C HIS A 78 2.52 3.45 -8.29
N TYR A 79 2.19 3.48 -7.00
CA TYR A 79 1.57 4.60 -6.32
C TYR A 79 2.61 5.25 -5.41
N VAL A 80 2.64 6.59 -5.40
CA VAL A 80 3.55 7.36 -4.56
C VAL A 80 2.79 8.42 -3.80
N HIS A 81 3.11 8.61 -2.53
CA HIS A 81 2.59 9.72 -1.73
C HIS A 81 3.70 10.78 -1.60
N PRO A 82 3.43 12.07 -1.85
CA PRO A 82 4.47 13.11 -1.94
C PRO A 82 5.27 13.31 -0.64
N LYS A 83 4.66 12.98 0.50
CA LYS A 83 5.29 13.06 1.84
C LYS A 83 5.88 11.73 2.32
N CYS A 84 5.70 10.64 1.56
CA CYS A 84 6.17 9.31 1.93
C CYS A 84 7.43 8.94 1.13
N LYS A 85 8.41 8.33 1.79
CA LYS A 85 9.64 7.86 1.13
C LYS A 85 9.54 6.43 0.58
N HIS A 86 8.52 5.67 0.95
CA HIS A 86 8.29 4.31 0.48
C HIS A 86 7.55 4.29 -0.86
N LEU A 87 7.89 3.34 -1.72
CA LEU A 87 7.14 3.06 -2.95
C LEU A 87 6.00 2.07 -2.67
N PHE A 88 4.91 2.16 -3.43
CA PHE A 88 3.77 1.26 -3.29
C PHE A 88 3.39 0.64 -4.63
N ASN A 89 3.20 -0.67 -4.66
CA ASN A 89 2.84 -1.45 -5.84
C ASN A 89 1.55 -2.19 -5.59
N VAL A 90 0.65 -2.17 -6.58
CA VAL A 90 -0.53 -3.04 -6.59
C VAL A 90 -0.50 -3.84 -7.88
N SER A 91 -0.37 -5.15 -7.75
CA SER A 91 -0.33 -6.11 -8.84
C SER A 91 -1.57 -7.00 -8.79
N ARG A 92 -1.87 -7.66 -9.91
CA ARG A 92 -2.93 -8.67 -9.98
C ARG A 92 -2.37 -10.04 -9.61
N ALA A 93 -3.17 -10.85 -8.93
CA ALA A 93 -2.88 -12.25 -8.64
C ALA A 93 -2.97 -13.11 -9.91
#